data_AF-A0A7X9DJ45-F1
#
_entry.id   AF-A0A7X9DJ45-F1
#
_cell.length_a   1.000
_cell.length_b   1.000
_cell.length_c   1.000
_cell.angle_alpha   90.00
_cell.angle_beta   90.00
_cell.angle_gamma   90.00
#
_symmetry.space_group_name_H-M   'P 1'
#
loop_
_entity.id
_entity.type
_entity.pdbx_description
1 polymer ?
#
loop_
_entity_poly.entity_id
_entity_poly.type
_entity_poly.pdbx_seq_one_letter_code
_entity_poly.pdbx_strand_id
1 'polypeptide(L)'
;MFFSEISPVTIINNIKAPILFIHGDNDTDIPVEHARRLYNTYTGIKRIWICPGATHSKSIVVNSEEYKKQVKEFLHAIEVI
;
A
#
# COMPACT_ATOMS: atom_id res chain seq x y z
N MET A 1 -23.00 13.26 9.75
CA MET A 1 -21.65 12.75 9.45
C MET A 1 -21.75 11.25 9.33
N PHE A 2 -21.52 10.73 8.14
CA PHE A 2 -21.51 9.30 7.84
C PHE A 2 -20.06 8.85 7.65
N PHE A 3 -19.69 7.68 8.18
CA PHE A 3 -18.33 7.14 8.03
C PHE A 3 -17.90 6.95 6.58
N SER A 4 -18.85 6.82 5.65
CA SER A 4 -18.58 6.78 4.21
C SER A 4 -17.92 8.04 3.67
N GLU A 5 -18.21 9.20 4.28
CA GLU A 5 -17.68 10.51 3.84
C GLU A 5 -16.18 10.65 4.09
N ILE A 6 -15.63 9.88 5.06
CA ILE A 6 -14.21 9.90 5.43
C ILE A 6 -13.44 8.69 4.87
N SER A 7 -14.06 7.87 4.01
CA SER A 7 -13.42 6.69 3.45
C SER A 7 -12.37 7.09 2.39
N PRO A 8 -11.09 6.68 2.51
CA PRO A 8 -10.06 7.09 1.56
C PRO A 8 -10.36 6.71 0.11
N VAL A 9 -11.12 5.64 -0.11
CA VAL A 9 -11.47 5.16 -1.45
C VAL A 9 -12.27 6.18 -2.27
N THR A 10 -13.02 7.08 -1.62
CA THR A 10 -13.82 8.09 -2.30
C THR A 10 -12.99 9.28 -2.79
N ILE A 11 -11.82 9.52 -2.17
CA ILE A 11 -10.96 10.67 -2.44
C ILE A 11 -9.59 10.30 -3.01
N ILE A 12 -9.26 9.01 -3.11
CA ILE A 12 -7.90 8.55 -3.46
C ILE A 12 -7.39 9.10 -4.80
N ASN A 13 -8.28 9.34 -5.77
CA ASN A 13 -7.92 9.90 -7.08
C ASN A 13 -7.60 11.41 -7.05
N ASN A 14 -7.79 12.07 -5.91
CA ASN A 14 -7.31 13.43 -5.70
C ASN A 14 -5.80 13.49 -5.44
N ILE A 15 -5.19 12.37 -5.03
CA ILE A 15 -3.74 12.28 -4.82
C ILE A 15 -3.02 12.42 -6.17
N LYS A 16 -1.98 13.25 -6.20
CA LYS A 16 -1.13 13.48 -7.39
C LYS A 16 0.23 12.79 -7.33
N ALA A 17 0.60 12.27 -6.17
CA ALA A 17 1.88 11.59 -5.96
C ALA A 17 1.80 10.10 -6.35
N PRO A 18 2.89 9.47 -6.81
CA PRO A 18 2.97 8.02 -6.91
C PRO A 18 2.70 7.34 -5.56
N ILE A 19 2.04 6.17 -5.56
CA ILE A 19 1.73 5.43 -4.33
C ILE A 19 2.27 4.01 -4.38
N LEU A 20 3.04 3.63 -3.37
CA LEU A 20 3.38 2.24 -3.07
C LEU A 20 2.51 1.75 -1.90
N PHE A 21 1.63 0.80 -2.16
CA PHE A 21 0.84 0.12 -1.13
C PHE A 21 1.63 -1.08 -0.59
N ILE A 22 1.83 -1.16 0.73
CA ILE A 22 2.44 -2.30 1.40
C ILE A 22 1.46 -2.82 2.44
N HIS A 23 1.10 -4.10 2.37
CA HIS A 23 0.17 -4.73 3.32
C HIS A 23 0.61 -6.15 3.65
N GLY A 24 0.39 -6.62 4.87
CA GLY A 24 0.69 -8.00 5.28
C GLY A 24 -0.47 -8.95 4.94
N ASP A 25 -0.21 -10.13 4.39
CA ASP A 25 -1.28 -11.09 4.07
C ASP A 25 -1.92 -11.74 5.31
N ASN A 26 -1.23 -11.75 6.44
CA ASN A 26 -1.69 -12.26 7.73
C ASN A 26 -2.16 -11.14 8.68
N ASP A 27 -2.46 -9.95 8.16
CA ASP A 27 -3.04 -8.87 8.96
C ASP A 27 -4.49 -9.23 9.36
N THR A 28 -4.69 -9.55 10.63
CA THR A 28 -6.00 -9.86 11.22
C THR A 28 -6.74 -8.64 11.72
N ASP A 29 -6.06 -7.50 11.81
CA ASP A 29 -6.62 -6.24 12.30
C ASP A 29 -7.26 -5.47 11.14
N ILE A 30 -6.61 -5.51 9.97
CA ILE A 30 -7.04 -4.84 8.73
C ILE A 30 -6.95 -5.80 7.54
N PRO A 31 -8.09 -6.16 6.91
CA PRO A 31 -8.11 -7.04 5.74
C PRO A 31 -7.30 -6.50 4.55
N VAL A 32 -6.54 -7.37 3.89
CA VAL A 32 -5.70 -7.04 2.72
C VAL A 32 -6.51 -6.48 1.54
N GLU A 33 -7.80 -6.82 1.49
CA GLU A 33 -8.79 -6.34 0.53
C GLU A 33 -8.91 -4.81 0.57
N HIS A 34 -8.65 -4.17 1.71
CA HIS A 34 -8.64 -2.71 1.79
C HIS A 34 -7.50 -2.10 0.97
N ALA A 35 -6.28 -2.64 1.08
CA ALA A 35 -5.15 -2.22 0.24
C ALA A 35 -5.42 -2.49 -1.24
N ARG A 36 -5.95 -3.68 -1.58
CA ARG A 36 -6.31 -4.02 -2.97
C ARG A 36 -7.38 -3.09 -3.54
N ARG A 37 -8.39 -2.73 -2.75
CA ARG A 37 -9.47 -1.82 -3.17
C ARG A 37 -8.92 -0.42 -3.47
N LEU A 38 -8.05 0.11 -2.61
CA LEU A 38 -7.39 1.40 -2.84
C LEU A 38 -6.50 1.35 -4.08
N TYR A 39 -5.66 0.31 -4.22
CA TYR A 39 -4.82 0.11 -5.40
C TYR A 39 -5.64 0.03 -6.69
N ASN A 40 -6.74 -0.71 -6.71
CA ASN A 40 -7.60 -0.84 -7.89
C ASN A 40 -8.30 0.47 -8.25
N THR A 41 -8.67 1.27 -7.25
CA THR A 41 -9.40 2.54 -7.45
C THR A 41 -8.48 3.67 -7.91
N TYR A 42 -7.23 3.70 -7.43
CA TYR A 42 -6.28 4.75 -7.75
C TYR A 42 -5.84 4.70 -9.22
N THR A 43 -5.87 5.82 -9.94
CA THR A 43 -5.52 5.86 -11.38
C THR A 43 -4.12 6.39 -11.68
N GLY A 44 -3.40 6.92 -10.68
CA GLY A 44 -2.03 7.42 -10.86
C GLY A 44 -0.97 6.31 -10.84
N ILE A 45 0.31 6.71 -10.85
CA ILE A 45 1.44 5.78 -10.76
C ILE A 45 1.35 5.01 -9.45
N LYS A 46 1.29 3.68 -9.55
CA LYS A 46 1.01 2.83 -8.39
C LYS A 46 1.73 1.51 -8.44
N ARG A 47 2.10 1.01 -7.27
CA ARG A 47 2.59 -0.36 -7.05
C ARG A 47 1.95 -0.91 -5.77
N ILE A 48 1.76 -2.21 -5.72
CA ILE A 48 1.31 -2.89 -4.50
C ILE A 48 2.24 -4.07 -4.22
N TRP A 49 2.63 -4.23 -2.96
CA TRP A 49 3.31 -5.40 -2.45
C TRP A 49 2.54 -5.95 -1.25
N ILE A 50 2.14 -7.22 -1.37
CA ILE A 50 1.52 -7.97 -0.28
C ILE A 50 2.63 -8.83 0.34
N CYS A 51 3.01 -8.47 1.57
CA CYS A 51 4.11 -9.05 2.30
C CYS A 51 3.70 -10.40 2.90
N PRO A 52 4.26 -11.53 2.44
CA PRO A 52 3.88 -12.86 2.93
C PRO A 52 4.27 -13.07 4.39
N GLY A 53 3.36 -13.65 5.18
CA GLY A 53 3.53 -13.95 6.59
C GLY A 53 3.48 -12.74 7.54
N ALA A 54 3.32 -11.52 7.03
CA ALA A 54 3.34 -10.32 7.87
C ALA A 54 1.97 -10.03 8.47
N THR A 55 1.94 -9.77 9.77
CA THR A 55 0.77 -9.25 10.50
C THR A 55 0.81 -7.71 10.53
N HIS A 56 -0.16 -7.10 11.23
CA HIS A 56 -0.30 -5.65 11.30
C HIS A 56 1.01 -4.93 11.64
N SER A 57 1.43 -4.04 10.75
CA SER A 57 2.66 -3.24 10.89
C SER A 57 3.98 -4.05 11.01
N LYS A 58 4.00 -5.32 10.57
CA LYS A 58 5.19 -6.20 10.67
C LYS A 58 5.96 -6.45 9.37
N SER A 59 5.55 -5.90 8.22
CA SER A 59 6.18 -6.20 6.93
C SER A 59 7.70 -5.95 6.89
N ILE A 60 8.18 -4.87 7.53
CA ILE A 60 9.63 -4.59 7.63
C ILE A 60 10.37 -5.51 8.61
N VAL A 61 9.67 -6.04 9.62
CA VAL A 61 10.26 -6.94 10.63
C VAL A 61 10.38 -8.35 10.07
N VAL A 62 9.33 -8.82 9.40
CA VAL A 62 9.25 -10.19 8.86
C VAL A 62 10.11 -10.32 7.59
N ASN A 63 10.04 -9.33 6.69
CA ASN A 63 10.70 -9.37 5.40
C ASN A 63 11.52 -8.08 5.16
N SER A 64 12.46 -7.75 6.07
CA SER A 64 13.28 -6.52 6.01
C SER A 64 13.92 -6.27 4.65
N GLU A 65 14.61 -7.27 4.09
CA GLU A 65 15.36 -7.09 2.84
C GLU A 65 14.42 -6.91 1.64
N GLU A 66 13.33 -7.67 1.57
CA GLU A 66 12.33 -7.49 0.51
C GLU A 66 11.59 -6.16 0.69
N TYR A 67 11.27 -5.74 1.91
CA TYR A 67 10.67 -4.43 2.17
C TYR A 67 11.55 -3.30 1.62
N LYS A 68 12.84 -3.30 1.97
CA LYS A 68 13.81 -2.30 1.47
C LYS A 68 13.92 -2.34 -0.05
N LYS A 69 13.93 -3.53 -0.64
CA LYS A 69 13.97 -3.73 -2.09
C LYS A 69 12.72 -3.15 -2.76
N GLN A 70 11.51 -3.45 -2.27
CA GLN A 70 10.25 -2.95 -2.81
C GLN A 70 10.19 -1.41 -2.78
N VAL A 71 10.64 -0.81 -1.68
CA VAL A 71 10.75 0.66 -1.56
C VAL A 71 11.78 1.20 -2.56
N LYS A 72 12.99 0.64 -2.60
CA LYS A 72 14.06 1.10 -3.49
C LYS A 72 13.67 1.00 -4.96
N GLU A 73 13.12 -0.13 -5.39
CA GLU A 73 12.68 -0.35 -6.76
C GLU A 73 11.52 0.58 -7.14
N PHE A 74 10.62 0.87 -6.20
CA PHE A 74 9.57 1.86 -6.45
C PHE A 74 10.15 3.25 -6.64
N LEU A 75 11.06 3.69 -5.77
CA LEU A 75 11.70 5.01 -5.86
C LEU A 75 12.53 5.16 -7.15
N HIS A 76 13.26 4.12 -7.57
CA HIS A 76 13.93 4.12 -8.87
C HIS A 76 12.93 4.18 -10.04
N ALA A 77 11.84 3.42 -9.97
CA ALA A 77 10.83 3.41 -11.04
C ALA A 77 10.09 4.75 -11.20
N ILE A 78 10.12 5.62 -10.19
CA ILE A 78 9.57 6.99 -10.25
C ILE A 78 10.66 8.05 -10.35
N GLU A 79 11.91 7.65 -10.63
CA GLU A 79 13.06 8.54 -10.89
C GLU A 79 13.38 9.51 -9.76
N VAL A 80 13.11 9.12 -8.50
CA VAL A 80 13.44 9.93 -7.31
C VAL A 80 14.89 9.70 -6.85
N ILE A 81 15.43 8.51 -7.11
CA ILE A 81 16.81 8.10 -6.81
C ILE A 81 17.44 7.31 -7.96
#